data_AF-A0A2U1MWG9-F1
#
_entry.id   AF-A0A2U1MWG9-F1
#
_cell.length_a   1.000
_cell.length_b   1.000
_cell.length_c   1.000
_cell.angle_alpha   90.00
_cell.angle_beta   90.00
_cell.angle_gamma   90.00
#
_symmetry.space_group_name_H-M   'P 1'
#
loop_
_entity.id
_entity.type
_entity.pdbx_description
1 polymer ?
#
loop_
_entity_poly.entity_id
_entity_poly.type
_entity_poly.pdbx_seq_one_letter_code
_entity_poly.pdbx_strand_id
1 'polypeptide(L)'
;MVWISWKNIMANRDFGGLGVGSIRSKNLSLLGKWRWRFLMEKEAIWRKVISKFHGVDGGFSNTTGPGLKKGVLGLLIAVTSDFE
;
A
#
# COMPACT_ATOMS: atom_id res chain seq x y z
N MET A 1 4.88 -16.29 -27.32
CA MET A 1 4.37 -15.99 -25.96
C MET A 1 3.17 -15.07 -26.11
N VAL A 2 2.05 -15.40 -25.47
CA VAL A 2 0.82 -14.60 -25.53
C VAL A 2 0.75 -13.74 -24.29
N TRP A 3 0.73 -12.41 -24.46
CA TRP A 3 0.46 -11.48 -23.38
C TRP A 3 -1.02 -11.49 -23.07
N ILE A 4 -1.38 -11.80 -21.82
CA ILE A 4 -2.77 -11.81 -21.37
C ILE A 4 -3.00 -10.55 -20.52
N SER A 5 -4.03 -9.80 -20.87
CA SER A 5 -4.45 -8.60 -20.13
C SER A 5 -4.82 -8.95 -18.70
N TRP A 6 -4.32 -8.16 -17.74
CA TRP A 6 -4.63 -8.32 -16.32
C TRP A 6 -6.14 -8.24 -16.03
N LYS A 7 -6.88 -7.46 -16.83
CA LYS A 7 -8.34 -7.36 -16.75
C LYS A 7 -9.04 -8.70 -17.03
N ASN A 8 -8.50 -9.49 -17.96
CA ASN A 8 -9.05 -10.80 -18.30
C ASN A 8 -8.75 -11.82 -17.20
N ILE A 9 -7.62 -11.70 -16.51
CA ILE A 9 -7.25 -12.59 -15.40
C ILE A 9 -8.14 -12.33 -14.17
N MET A 10 -8.48 -11.06 -13.91
CA MET A 10 -9.35 -10.68 -12.80
C MET A 10 -10.84 -10.92 -13.07
N ALA A 11 -11.26 -11.08 -14.33
CA ALA A 11 -12.64 -11.39 -14.65
C ALA A 11 -13.07 -12.72 -14.02
N ASN A 12 -14.34 -12.83 -13.65
CA ASN A 12 -14.89 -14.06 -13.07
C ASN A 12 -14.77 -15.20 -14.11
N ARG A 13 -14.63 -16.43 -13.60
CA ARG A 13 -14.53 -17.65 -14.39
C ARG A 13 -15.73 -17.83 -15.34
N ASP A 14 -16.90 -17.37 -14.92
CA ASP A 14 -18.14 -17.39 -15.72
C ASP A 14 -18.05 -16.50 -16.99
N PHE A 15 -17.16 -15.50 -17.00
CA PHE A 15 -16.91 -14.62 -18.14
C PHE A 15 -15.59 -14.93 -18.87
N GLY A 16 -15.04 -16.14 -18.67
CA GLY A 16 -13.79 -16.56 -19.32
C GLY A 16 -12.50 -16.01 -18.70
N GLY A 17 -12.60 -15.45 -17.47
CA GLY A 17 -11.44 -15.01 -16.70
C GLY A 17 -10.93 -16.04 -15.69
N LEU A 18 -9.86 -15.72 -14.98
CA LEU A 18 -9.24 -16.64 -14.02
C LEU A 18 -9.83 -16.51 -12.60
N GLY A 19 -10.69 -15.51 -12.36
CA GLY A 19 -11.31 -15.24 -11.06
C GLY A 19 -10.31 -14.76 -10.00
N VAL A 20 -9.15 -14.23 -10.41
CA VAL A 20 -8.15 -13.73 -9.46
C VAL A 20 -8.66 -12.42 -8.86
N GLY A 21 -9.04 -12.45 -7.59
CA GLY A 21 -9.51 -11.26 -6.87
C GLY A 21 -8.55 -10.07 -6.98
N SER A 22 -9.12 -8.86 -6.96
CA SER A 22 -8.44 -7.59 -7.25
C SER A 22 -7.07 -7.49 -6.59
N ILE A 23 -6.02 -7.34 -7.42
CA ILE A 23 -4.66 -7.02 -6.95
C ILE A 23 -4.68 -5.78 -6.06
N ARG A 24 -5.55 -4.82 -6.38
CA ARG A 24 -5.65 -3.59 -5.61
C ARG A 24 -6.02 -3.85 -4.15
N SER A 25 -7.03 -4.68 -3.91
CA SER A 25 -7.46 -5.06 -2.56
C SER A 25 -6.36 -5.83 -1.82
N LYS A 26 -5.62 -6.69 -2.53
CA LYS A 26 -4.46 -7.39 -1.97
C LYS A 26 -3.32 -6.43 -1.60
N ASN A 27 -2.99 -5.49 -2.48
CA ASN A 27 -1.95 -4.49 -2.22
C ASN A 27 -2.32 -3.57 -1.05
N LEU A 28 -3.57 -3.12 -0.97
CA LEU A 28 -4.03 -2.30 0.15
C LEU A 28 -3.96 -3.05 1.48
N SER A 29 -4.40 -4.32 1.52
CA SER A 29 -4.31 -5.13 2.74
C SER A 29 -2.87 -5.43 3.14
N LEU A 30 -1.95 -5.64 2.18
CA LEU A 30 -0.52 -5.79 2.43
C LEU A 30 0.11 -4.51 3.00
N LEU A 31 -0.21 -3.34 2.42
CA LEU A 31 0.22 -2.04 2.95
C LEU A 31 -0.31 -1.79 4.36
N GLY A 32 -1.58 -2.12 4.62
CA GLY A 32 -2.18 -2.06 5.95
C GLY A 32 -1.47 -2.96 6.96
N LYS A 33 -1.20 -4.23 6.59
CA LYS A 33 -0.45 -5.17 7.43
C LYS A 33 0.99 -4.67 7.68
N TRP A 34 1.64 -4.09 6.68
CA TRP A 34 2.99 -3.55 6.82
C TRP A 34 3.03 -2.33 7.75
N ARG A 35 2.05 -1.41 7.61
CA ARG A 35 1.87 -0.28 8.53
C ARG A 35 1.61 -0.74 9.96
N TRP A 36 0.75 -1.75 10.15
CA TRP A 36 0.50 -2.34 11.47
C TRP A 36 1.79 -2.88 12.11
N ARG A 37 2.60 -3.63 11.36
CA ARG A 37 3.90 -4.14 11.83
C ARG A 37 4.86 -3.01 12.19
N PHE A 38 4.88 -1.92 11.43
CA PHE A 38 5.71 -0.75 11.73
C PHE A 38 5.36 -0.11 13.09
N LEU A 39 4.07 -0.09 13.45
CA LEU A 39 3.58 0.45 14.71
C LEU A 39 3.82 -0.51 15.90
N MET A 40 3.68 -1.81 15.67
CA MET A 40 3.83 -2.85 16.70
C MET A 40 5.30 -3.19 16.99
N GLU A 41 6.13 -3.38 15.96
CA GLU A 41 7.52 -3.85 16.07
C GLU A 41 8.51 -2.67 16.29
N LYS A 42 8.35 -1.94 17.40
CA LYS A 42 9.16 -0.72 17.67
C LYS A 42 10.66 -0.99 17.80
N GLU A 43 11.03 -2.16 18.31
CA GLU A 43 12.43 -2.55 18.53
C GLU A 43 13.10 -3.21 17.33
N ALA A 44 12.34 -3.54 16.29
CA ALA A 44 12.88 -4.22 15.13
C ALA A 44 13.86 -3.32 14.36
N ILE A 45 14.97 -3.92 13.92
CA ILE A 45 16.07 -3.21 13.26
C ILE A 45 15.58 -2.54 11.97
N TRP A 46 14.76 -3.24 11.18
CA TRP A 46 14.18 -2.71 9.94
C TRP A 46 13.35 -1.44 10.20
N ARG A 47 12.59 -1.41 11.29
CA ARG A 47 11.78 -0.26 11.72
C ARG A 47 12.67 0.92 12.12
N LYS A 48 13.76 0.67 12.86
CA LYS A 48 14.75 1.69 13.22
C LYS A 48 15.43 2.30 11.99
N VAL A 49 15.79 1.49 11.01
CA VAL A 49 16.36 1.94 9.73
C VAL A 49 15.36 2.83 8.98
N ILE A 50 14.13 2.35 8.77
CA ILE A 50 13.09 3.12 8.10
C ILE A 50 12.80 4.42 8.83
N SER A 51 12.73 4.38 10.16
CA SER A 51 12.49 5.59 10.95
C SER A 51 13.62 6.61 10.84
N LYS A 52 14.86 6.16 10.65
CA LYS A 52 16.01 7.04 10.43
C LYS A 52 15.97 7.73 9.08
N PHE A 53 15.43 7.09 8.03
CA PHE A 53 15.32 7.68 6.69
C PHE A 53 14.02 8.45 6.45
N HIS A 54 12.91 8.01 7.06
CA HIS A 54 11.56 8.52 6.79
C HIS A 54 10.90 9.19 8.00
N GLY A 55 11.64 9.40 9.09
CA GLY A 55 11.14 10.01 10.32
C GLY A 55 10.44 9.02 11.24
N VAL A 56 10.02 9.51 12.42
CA VAL A 56 9.38 8.70 13.48
C VAL A 56 8.14 7.93 13.01
N ASP A 57 7.39 8.52 12.08
CA ASP A 57 6.17 7.93 11.52
C ASP A 57 6.44 7.06 10.29
N GLY A 58 7.70 6.84 9.90
CA GLY A 58 8.06 6.02 8.73
C GLY A 58 7.47 6.53 7.42
N GLY A 59 7.20 7.82 7.31
CA GLY A 59 6.56 8.44 6.14
C GLY A 59 5.05 8.18 5.99
N PHE A 60 4.39 7.60 7.01
CA PHE A 60 2.94 7.34 7.02
C PHE A 60 2.09 8.49 7.59
N SER A 61 2.70 9.60 7.97
CA SER A 61 1.96 10.74 8.53
C SER A 61 1.27 11.54 7.44
N ASN A 62 -0.05 11.68 7.61
CA ASN A 62 -0.93 12.50 6.78
C ASN A 62 -1.11 13.86 7.46
N THR A 63 -0.02 14.54 7.85
CA THR A 63 -0.14 15.85 8.49
C THR A 63 -0.59 16.88 7.48
N THR A 64 -1.90 17.12 7.43
CA THR A 64 -2.54 18.26 6.78
C THR A 64 -2.37 19.48 7.66
N GLY A 65 -1.17 20.07 7.64
CA GLY A 65 -0.91 21.41 8.16
C GLY A 65 -0.39 22.28 7.01
N PRO A 66 -0.76 23.57 6.94
CA PRO A 66 -0.26 24.46 5.90
C PRO A 66 1.28 24.54 6.01
N GLY A 67 1.99 23.79 5.15
CA GLY A 67 3.45 23.79 5.08
C GLY A 67 4.16 22.46 5.32
N LEU A 68 3.49 21.39 5.80
CA LEU A 68 4.15 20.08 6.00
C LEU A 68 4.02 19.19 4.76
N LYS A 69 5.16 18.80 4.20
CA LYS A 69 5.24 17.95 3.01
C LYS A 69 4.68 16.55 3.35
N LYS A 70 3.68 16.08 2.61
CA LYS A 70 3.15 14.70 2.78
C LYS A 70 4.29 13.70 2.60
N GLY A 71 4.40 12.74 3.52
CA GLY A 71 5.31 11.60 3.33
C GLY A 71 4.89 10.77 2.11
N VAL A 72 5.85 10.30 1.32
CA VAL A 72 5.61 9.54 0.08
C VAL A 72 4.70 8.32 0.32
N LEU A 73 4.84 7.66 1.48
CA LEU A 73 4.05 6.49 1.85
C LEU A 73 2.62 6.86 2.30
N GLY A 74 2.44 7.97 3.01
CA GLY A 74 1.11 8.52 3.32
C GLY A 74 0.35 8.95 2.07
N LEU A 75 1.05 9.53 1.08
CA LEU A 75 0.47 9.88 -0.22
C LEU A 75 0.03 8.62 -0.98
N LEU A 76 0.85 7.57 -1.02
CA LEU A 76 0.50 6.31 -1.68
C LEU A 76 -0.75 5.69 -1.07
N ILE A 77 -0.88 5.69 0.27
CA ILE A 77 -2.09 5.16 0.92
C ILE A 77 -3.31 6.00 0.55
N ALA A 78 -3.23 7.34 0.65
CA ALA A 78 -4.33 8.23 0.28
C ALA A 78 -4.73 8.06 -1.19
N VAL A 79 -3.75 8.07 -2.10
CA VAL A 79 -3.95 7.83 -3.53
C VAL A 79 -4.54 6.46 -3.79
N THR A 80 -4.21 5.40 -3.03
CA THR A 80 -4.85 4.08 -3.23
C THR A 80 -6.26 3.98 -2.64
N SER A 81 -6.59 4.84 -1.68
CA SER A 81 -7.91 4.94 -1.04
C SER A 81 -8.88 5.82 -1.84
N ASP A 82 -8.41 6.87 -2.51
CA ASP A 82 -9.26 7.87 -3.20
C ASP A 82 -9.84 7.42 -4.56
N PHE A 83 -9.43 6.28 -5.13
CA PHE A 83 -10.06 5.73 -6.36
C PHE A 83 -11.19 4.75 -6.03
N GLU A 84 -12.08 5.10 -5.11
CA GLU A 84 -13.40 4.46 -5.01
C GLU A 84 -14.32 4.97 -6.12
#